data_AF-A0A1I5MJ63-F1
#
_entry.id   AF-A0A1I5MJ63-F1
#
_cell.length_a   1.000
_cell.length_b   1.000
_cell.length_c   1.000
_cell.angle_alpha   90.00
_cell.angle_beta   90.00
_cell.angle_gamma   90.00
#
_symmetry.space_group_name_H-M   'P 1'
#
loop_
_entity.id
_entity.type
_entity.pdbx_description
1 polymer ?
#
loop_
_entity_poly.entity_id
_entity_poly.type
_entity_poly.pdbx_seq_one_letter_code
_entity_poly.pdbx_strand_id
1 'polypeptide(L)'
;MLVLGPNGIAVEGGGEGESEGKSVTDMVEQPAKVMRIGGMIRQLLEEVKAAPLDEASRARLREIHKSSIKELEDGLAPELVEELERLSLPFTEGTVPSESELRIAQAQLVGWLEGLFHGIQTTLFAQQMAARAQLEQMRRALPAGMMPGGEEEQQKPGPRSSGPYL
;
A
#
# COMPACT_ATOMS: atom_id res chain seq x y z
N MET A 1 -17.00 14.20 -41.33
CA MET A 1 -17.12 13.31 -42.50
C MET A 1 -16.34 12.05 -42.17
N LEU A 2 -17.03 10.97 -41.78
CA LEU A 2 -16.40 9.69 -41.40
C LEU A 2 -15.89 8.96 -42.64
N VAL A 3 -14.65 8.49 -42.61
CA VAL A 3 -14.07 7.60 -43.62
C VAL A 3 -14.10 6.17 -43.07
N LEU A 4 -14.93 5.30 -43.65
CA LEU A 4 -15.02 3.88 -43.32
C LEU A 4 -13.96 3.07 -44.09
N GLY A 5 -13.05 2.43 -43.36
CA GLY A 5 -12.19 1.35 -43.88
C GLY A 5 -12.76 -0.03 -43.54
N PRO A 6 -12.48 -1.08 -44.34
CA PRO A 6 -13.15 -2.38 -44.25
C PRO A 6 -12.79 -3.27 -43.05
N ASN A 7 -12.08 -2.76 -42.02
CA ASN A 7 -11.68 -3.52 -40.84
C ASN A 7 -12.15 -2.93 -39.50
N GLY A 8 -13.28 -2.21 -39.47
CA GLY A 8 -14.20 -2.17 -38.33
C GLY A 8 -13.70 -1.80 -36.91
N ILE A 9 -12.49 -1.26 -36.73
CA ILE A 9 -12.03 -0.75 -35.43
C ILE A 9 -11.91 0.77 -35.56
N ALA A 10 -12.93 1.46 -35.06
CA ALA A 10 -12.87 2.89 -34.81
C ALA A 10 -12.04 3.13 -33.53
N VAL A 11 -10.89 3.78 -33.67
CA VAL A 11 -10.22 4.41 -32.54
C VAL A 11 -9.98 5.87 -32.92
N GLU A 12 -10.94 6.73 -32.60
CA GLU A 12 -10.69 8.17 -32.46
C GLU A 12 -11.22 8.64 -31.11
N GLY A 13 -10.32 9.28 -30.36
CA GLY A 13 -10.62 10.48 -29.58
C GLY A 13 -11.55 10.35 -28.38
N GLY A 14 -11.00 9.98 -27.23
CA GLY A 14 -11.52 10.35 -25.91
C GLY A 14 -10.40 11.04 -25.13
N GLY A 15 -10.64 12.28 -24.70
CA GLY A 15 -9.64 13.22 -24.26
C GLY A 15 -8.88 12.86 -22.99
N GLU A 16 -7.88 13.70 -22.74
CA GLU A 16 -7.19 13.92 -21.47
C GLU A 16 -8.08 13.60 -20.26
N GLY A 17 -7.81 12.45 -19.66
CA GLY A 17 -8.15 12.17 -18.28
C GLY A 17 -6.83 11.85 -17.61
N GLU A 18 -6.24 12.84 -16.94
CA GLU A 18 -5.31 12.62 -15.84
C GLU A 18 -6.04 11.76 -14.78
N SER A 19 -6.05 10.46 -15.03
CA SER A 19 -6.20 9.43 -14.02
C SER A 19 -5.10 8.44 -14.34
N GLU A 20 -3.85 8.94 -14.33
CA GLU A 20 -2.75 8.11 -13.80
C GLU A 20 -3.30 7.58 -12.47
N GLY A 21 -3.66 6.30 -12.45
CA GLY A 21 -4.30 5.70 -11.30
C GLY A 21 -3.49 6.06 -10.07
N LYS A 22 -4.12 6.82 -9.15
CA LYS A 22 -3.54 7.23 -7.87
C LYS A 22 -2.69 6.08 -7.37
N SER A 23 -1.39 6.32 -7.21
CA SER A 23 -0.50 5.25 -6.80
C SER A 23 -1.08 4.68 -5.52
N VAL A 24 -0.97 3.37 -5.33
CA VAL A 24 -1.48 2.70 -4.13
C VAL A 24 -0.84 3.30 -2.86
N THR A 25 0.33 3.91 -3.02
CA THR A 25 1.01 4.71 -1.99
C THR A 25 0.29 6.02 -1.64
N ASP A 26 -0.45 6.59 -2.57
CA ASP A 26 -1.14 7.89 -2.45
C ASP A 26 -2.49 7.75 -1.74
N MET A 27 -2.96 6.52 -1.53
CA MET A 27 -4.14 6.25 -0.71
C MET A 27 -3.91 6.61 0.77
N VAL A 28 -2.66 6.55 1.25
CA VAL A 28 -2.28 6.87 2.62
C VAL A 28 -1.24 7.97 2.63
N GLU A 29 -1.68 9.21 2.83
CA GLU A 29 -0.82 10.39 2.81
C GLU A 29 0.21 10.38 3.95
N GLN A 30 -0.16 9.82 5.12
CA GLN A 30 0.72 9.75 6.28
C GLN A 30 0.81 8.32 6.87
N PRO A 31 1.55 7.39 6.22
CA PRO A 31 1.56 5.99 6.62
C PRO A 31 2.01 5.77 8.07
N ALA A 32 3.05 6.49 8.50
CA ALA A 32 3.56 6.39 9.86
C ALA A 32 2.54 6.86 10.91
N LYS A 33 1.76 7.91 10.62
CA LYS A 33 0.70 8.40 11.50
C LYS A 33 -0.40 7.35 11.63
N VAL A 34 -0.92 6.86 10.51
CA VAL A 34 -2.00 5.86 10.47
C VAL A 34 -1.59 4.58 11.18
N MET A 35 -0.36 4.08 10.96
CA MET A 35 0.14 2.89 11.65
C MET A 35 0.24 3.08 13.17
N ARG A 36 0.71 4.24 13.63
CA ARG A 36 0.81 4.56 15.06
C ARG A 36 -0.57 4.61 15.72
N ILE A 37 -1.55 5.25 15.07
CA ILE A 37 -2.93 5.32 15.58
C ILE A 37 -3.58 3.94 15.57
N GLY A 38 -3.43 3.17 14.48
CA GLY A 38 -3.96 1.80 14.39
C GLY A 38 -3.39 0.88 15.47
N GLY A 39 -2.08 0.96 15.74
CA GLY A 39 -1.45 0.22 16.84
C GLY A 39 -1.99 0.60 18.21
N MET A 40 -2.21 1.90 18.45
CA MET A 40 -2.82 2.40 19.69
C MET A 40 -4.25 1.85 19.87
N ILE A 41 -5.09 1.91 18.83
CA ILE A 41 -6.48 1.40 18.88
C ILE A 41 -6.47 -0.11 19.17
N ARG A 42 -5.58 -0.88 18.54
CA ARG A 42 -5.44 -2.31 18.81
C ARG A 42 -5.07 -2.58 20.26
N GLN A 43 -4.11 -1.85 20.82
CA GLN A 43 -3.75 -2.03 22.23
C GLN A 43 -4.94 -1.75 23.15
N LEU A 44 -5.67 -0.66 22.90
CA LEU A 44 -6.86 -0.32 23.68
C LEU A 44 -7.93 -1.41 23.58
N LEU A 45 -8.15 -1.98 22.40
CA LEU A 45 -9.09 -3.10 22.21
C LEU A 45 -8.71 -4.31 23.06
N GLU A 46 -7.43 -4.65 23.13
CA GLU A 46 -6.97 -5.74 23.99
C GLU A 46 -7.15 -5.43 25.48
N GLU A 47 -6.94 -4.18 25.92
CA GLU A 47 -7.24 -3.77 27.31
C GLU A 47 -8.73 -3.92 27.64
N VAL A 48 -9.64 -3.51 26.74
CA VAL A 48 -11.11 -3.65 26.94
C VAL A 48 -11.53 -5.13 26.99
N LYS A 49 -10.76 -6.03 26.36
CA LYS A 49 -11.00 -7.49 26.42
C LYS A 49 -10.41 -8.11 27.68
N ALA A 50 -9.36 -7.52 28.25
CA ALA A 50 -8.62 -8.09 29.37
C ALA A 50 -9.33 -7.92 30.72
N ALA A 51 -10.01 -6.79 30.93
CA ALA A 51 -10.69 -6.51 32.19
C ALA A 51 -11.96 -5.65 32.01
N PRO A 52 -12.94 -5.76 32.93
CA PRO A 52 -14.08 -4.85 32.98
C PRO A 52 -13.65 -3.41 33.21
N LEU A 53 -14.38 -2.47 32.60
CA LEU A 53 -14.16 -1.04 32.68
C LEU A 53 -15.24 -0.39 33.55
N ASP A 54 -14.85 0.67 34.26
CA ASP A 54 -15.80 1.56 34.89
C ASP A 54 -16.38 2.58 33.89
N GLU A 55 -17.42 3.29 34.32
CA GLU A 55 -18.10 4.31 33.50
C GLU A 55 -17.12 5.41 33.04
N ALA A 56 -16.22 5.85 33.92
CA ALA A 56 -15.25 6.89 33.62
C ALA A 56 -14.25 6.46 32.52
N SER A 57 -13.78 5.22 32.58
CA SER A 57 -12.90 4.64 31.56
C SER A 57 -13.61 4.48 30.22
N ARG A 58 -14.89 4.07 30.23
CA ARG A 58 -15.71 3.98 29.00
C ARG A 58 -15.95 5.35 28.37
N ALA A 59 -16.25 6.36 29.18
CA ALA A 59 -16.40 7.74 28.70
C ALA A 59 -15.09 8.25 28.08
N ARG A 60 -13.94 7.96 28.71
CA ARG A 60 -12.63 8.29 28.15
C ARG A 60 -12.36 7.57 26.83
N LEU A 61 -12.68 6.28 26.72
CA LEU A 61 -12.47 5.50 25.49
C LEU A 61 -13.33 5.99 24.33
N ARG A 62 -14.57 6.42 24.60
CA ARG A 62 -15.42 7.08 23.61
C ARG A 62 -14.73 8.30 22.99
N GLU A 63 -14.17 9.17 23.83
CA GLU A 63 -13.47 10.37 23.34
C GLU A 63 -12.18 10.01 22.60
N ILE A 64 -11.42 9.03 23.08
CA ILE A 64 -10.24 8.51 22.37
C ILE A 64 -10.63 7.95 20.99
N HIS A 65 -11.72 7.20 20.89
CA HIS A 65 -12.21 6.67 19.62
C HIS A 65 -12.55 7.79 18.64
N LYS A 66 -13.32 8.79 19.08
CA LYS A 66 -13.68 9.96 18.26
C LYS A 66 -12.44 10.74 17.81
N SER A 67 -11.48 10.98 18.70
CA SER A 67 -10.23 11.65 18.35
C SER A 67 -9.39 10.81 17.40
N SER A 68 -9.37 9.49 17.55
CA SER A 68 -8.57 8.60 16.70
C SER A 68 -9.09 8.58 15.27
N ILE A 69 -10.41 8.62 15.06
CA ILE A 69 -11.00 8.74 13.72
C ILE A 69 -10.52 10.02 13.04
N LYS A 70 -10.61 11.18 13.70
CA LYS A 70 -10.11 12.45 13.15
C LYS A 70 -8.63 12.41 12.80
N GLU A 71 -7.82 11.83 13.68
CA GLU A 71 -6.37 11.69 13.43
C GLU A 71 -6.06 10.74 12.27
N LEU A 72 -6.91 9.74 12.02
CA LEU A 72 -6.84 8.87 10.85
C LEU A 72 -7.25 9.63 9.58
N GLU A 73 -8.34 10.40 9.62
CA GLU A 73 -8.82 11.20 8.49
C GLU A 73 -7.72 12.12 7.95
N ASP A 74 -6.99 12.80 8.83
CA ASP A 74 -5.83 13.64 8.47
C ASP A 74 -4.69 12.91 7.74
N GLY A 75 -4.64 11.58 7.86
CA GLY A 75 -3.57 10.74 7.31
C GLY A 75 -3.98 9.90 6.10
N LEU A 76 -5.24 10.01 5.68
CA LEU A 76 -5.85 9.20 4.63
C LEU A 76 -6.25 10.08 3.44
N ALA A 77 -6.20 9.52 2.24
CA ALA A 77 -6.73 10.20 1.06
C ALA A 77 -8.25 10.43 1.18
N PRO A 78 -8.82 11.45 0.51
CA PRO A 78 -10.24 11.78 0.60
C PRO A 78 -11.19 10.60 0.35
N GLU A 79 -10.86 9.70 -0.60
CA GLU A 79 -11.69 8.52 -0.88
C GLU A 79 -11.81 7.57 0.31
N LEU A 80 -10.71 7.39 1.05
CA LEU A 80 -10.68 6.55 2.25
C LEU A 80 -11.30 7.25 3.45
N VAL A 81 -11.22 8.57 3.54
CA VAL A 81 -11.96 9.35 4.53
C VAL A 81 -13.45 9.13 4.35
N GLU A 82 -13.97 9.30 3.13
CA GLU A 82 -15.40 9.06 2.86
C GLU A 82 -15.81 7.61 3.14
N GLU A 83 -14.93 6.64 2.88
CA GLU A 83 -15.18 5.23 3.23
C GLU A 83 -15.24 5.02 4.75
N LEU A 84 -14.26 5.58 5.48
CA LEU A 84 -14.19 5.51 6.92
C LEU A 84 -15.45 6.10 7.55
N GLU A 85 -15.86 7.31 7.14
CA GLU A 85 -17.06 7.99 7.64
C GLU A 85 -18.35 7.19 7.40
N ARG A 86 -18.48 6.54 6.24
CA ARG A 86 -19.65 5.69 5.93
C ARG A 86 -19.72 4.45 6.81
N LEU A 87 -18.57 3.91 7.22
CA LEU A 87 -18.49 2.70 8.03
C LEU A 87 -18.56 3.00 9.52
N SER A 88 -17.96 4.11 9.97
CA SER A 88 -17.90 4.49 11.38
C SER A 88 -19.17 5.20 11.82
N LEU A 89 -20.07 4.48 12.51
CA LEU A 89 -21.20 5.13 13.17
C LEU A 89 -20.75 5.83 14.47
N PRO A 90 -21.03 7.13 14.66
CA PRO A 90 -20.74 7.82 15.91
C PRO A 90 -21.55 7.26 17.08
N PHE A 91 -20.95 7.26 18.28
CA PHE A 91 -21.71 6.97 19.51
C PHE A 91 -22.73 8.08 19.82
N THR A 92 -23.90 7.69 20.32
CA THR A 92 -24.97 8.59 20.76
C THR A 92 -24.44 9.67 21.71
N GLU A 93 -24.75 10.94 21.46
CA GLU A 93 -24.29 12.05 22.31
C GLU A 93 -24.91 12.01 23.72
N GLY A 94 -24.13 12.39 24.73
CA GLY A 94 -24.59 12.46 26.12
C GLY A 94 -24.74 11.11 26.85
N THR A 95 -24.52 9.98 26.17
CA THR A 95 -24.59 8.64 26.77
C THR A 95 -23.24 7.93 26.73
N VAL A 96 -22.80 7.33 27.84
CA VAL A 96 -21.59 6.51 27.82
C VAL A 96 -21.91 5.17 27.15
N PRO A 97 -21.17 4.79 26.10
CA PRO A 97 -21.38 3.51 25.44
C PRO A 97 -21.03 2.36 26.38
N SER A 98 -21.69 1.21 26.18
CA SER A 98 -21.36 -0.03 26.84
C SER A 98 -19.97 -0.55 26.43
N GLU A 99 -19.40 -1.44 27.23
CA GLU A 99 -18.13 -2.09 26.87
C GLU A 99 -18.22 -2.83 25.54
N SER A 100 -19.34 -3.50 25.29
CA SER A 100 -19.57 -4.23 24.04
C SER A 100 -19.58 -3.31 22.83
N GLU A 101 -20.23 -2.15 22.94
CA GLU A 101 -20.23 -1.13 21.88
C GLU A 101 -18.81 -0.60 21.62
N LEU A 102 -18.03 -0.33 22.67
CA LEU A 102 -16.63 0.09 22.53
C LEU A 102 -15.77 -0.98 21.84
N ARG A 103 -15.90 -2.26 22.22
CA ARG A 103 -15.16 -3.36 21.60
C ARG A 103 -15.50 -3.50 20.12
N ILE A 104 -16.78 -3.44 19.76
CA ILE A 104 -17.21 -3.56 18.35
C ILE A 104 -16.65 -2.39 17.53
N ALA A 105 -16.80 -1.16 18.01
CA ALA A 105 -16.33 0.03 17.30
C ALA A 105 -14.80 0.01 17.11
N GLN A 106 -14.04 -0.37 18.14
CA GLN A 106 -12.59 -0.49 18.02
C GLN A 106 -12.16 -1.66 17.11
N ALA A 107 -12.80 -2.81 17.22
CA ALA A 107 -12.51 -3.97 16.36
C ALA A 107 -12.80 -3.66 14.89
N GLN A 108 -13.87 -2.90 14.61
CA GLN A 108 -14.17 -2.42 13.26
C GLN A 108 -13.04 -1.56 12.69
N LEU A 109 -12.55 -0.58 13.45
CA LEU A 109 -11.43 0.27 13.02
C LEU A 109 -10.15 -0.54 12.81
N VAL A 110 -9.81 -1.44 13.73
CA VAL A 110 -8.62 -2.29 13.61
C VAL A 110 -8.71 -3.17 12.36
N GLY A 111 -9.83 -3.86 12.16
CA GLY A 111 -10.01 -4.75 11.01
C GLY A 111 -10.01 -4.01 9.68
N TRP A 112 -10.62 -2.83 9.62
CA TRP A 112 -10.59 -1.99 8.42
C TRP A 112 -9.16 -1.53 8.10
N LEU A 113 -8.41 -1.05 9.10
CA LEU A 113 -7.01 -0.65 8.92
C LEU A 113 -6.12 -1.82 8.49
N GLU A 114 -6.30 -3.00 9.07
CA GLU A 114 -5.59 -4.22 8.65
C GLU A 114 -5.87 -4.55 7.17
N GLY A 115 -7.15 -4.47 6.76
CA GLY A 115 -7.56 -4.70 5.38
C GLY A 115 -6.94 -3.70 4.42
N LEU A 116 -6.94 -2.41 4.79
CA LEU A 116 -6.32 -1.34 4.01
C LEU A 116 -4.82 -1.60 3.79
N PHE A 117 -4.06 -1.85 4.87
CA PHE A 117 -2.62 -2.10 4.75
C PHE A 117 -2.32 -3.38 3.98
N HIS A 118 -3.11 -4.44 4.16
CA HIS A 118 -2.95 -5.68 3.40
C HIS A 118 -3.23 -5.48 1.91
N GLY A 119 -4.26 -4.71 1.55
CA GLY A 119 -4.57 -4.36 0.16
C GLY A 119 -3.45 -3.57 -0.50
N ILE A 120 -2.89 -2.58 0.21
CA ILE A 120 -1.74 -1.79 -0.26
C ILE A 120 -0.52 -2.68 -0.52
N GLN A 121 -0.18 -3.53 0.44
CA GLN A 121 0.96 -4.45 0.33
C GLN A 121 0.79 -5.44 -0.82
N THR A 122 -0.42 -5.97 -1.01
CA THR A 122 -0.73 -6.92 -2.08
C THR A 122 -0.51 -6.29 -3.45
N THR A 123 -1.02 -5.08 -3.66
CA THR A 123 -0.86 -4.39 -4.94
C THR A 123 0.59 -3.97 -5.19
N LEU A 124 1.30 -3.47 -4.17
CA LEU A 124 2.73 -3.13 -4.29
C LEU A 124 3.58 -4.35 -4.63
N PHE A 125 3.30 -5.49 -4.00
CA PHE A 125 4.00 -6.73 -4.31
C PHE A 125 3.73 -7.19 -5.75
N ALA A 126 2.47 -7.12 -6.20
CA ALA A 126 2.11 -7.43 -7.59
C ALA A 126 2.82 -6.52 -8.60
N GLN A 127 2.88 -5.21 -8.33
CA GLN A 127 3.61 -4.24 -9.17
C GLN A 127 5.11 -4.57 -9.24
N GLN A 128 5.75 -4.88 -8.11
CA GLN A 128 7.16 -5.28 -8.08
C GLN A 128 7.43 -6.55 -8.88
N MET A 129 6.54 -7.54 -8.78
CA MET A 129 6.65 -8.79 -9.54
C MET A 129 6.48 -8.57 -11.05
N ALA A 130 5.50 -7.76 -11.45
CA ALA A 130 5.29 -7.39 -12.85
C ALA A 130 6.50 -6.62 -13.43
N ALA A 131 7.04 -5.66 -12.69
CA ALA A 131 8.23 -4.91 -13.07
C ALA A 131 9.45 -5.83 -13.23
N ARG A 132 9.66 -6.78 -12.31
CA ARG A 132 10.73 -7.79 -12.42
C ARG A 132 10.57 -8.67 -13.66
N ALA A 133 9.37 -9.16 -13.94
CA ALA A 133 9.09 -9.97 -15.11
C ALA A 133 9.34 -9.21 -16.42
N GLN A 134 8.95 -7.93 -16.50
CA GLN A 134 9.22 -7.06 -17.65
C GLN A 134 10.73 -6.88 -17.87
N LEU A 135 11.51 -6.60 -16.82
CA LEU A 135 12.97 -6.47 -16.92
C LEU A 135 13.65 -7.76 -17.39
N GLU A 136 13.20 -8.92 -16.89
CA GLU A 136 13.71 -10.21 -17.35
C GLU A 136 13.38 -10.49 -18.83
N GLN A 137 12.17 -10.11 -19.28
CA GLN A 137 11.78 -10.22 -20.68
C GLN A 137 12.66 -9.33 -21.57
N MET A 138 12.89 -8.07 -21.16
CA MET A 138 13.80 -7.17 -21.88
C MET A 138 15.22 -7.73 -21.93
N ARG A 139 15.73 -8.28 -20.83
CA ARG A 139 17.05 -8.93 -20.80
C ARG A 139 17.14 -10.13 -21.73
N ARG A 140 16.08 -10.93 -21.88
CA ARG A 140 16.01 -12.05 -22.83
C ARG A 140 15.87 -11.59 -24.29
N ALA A 141 15.25 -10.44 -24.52
CA ALA A 141 15.06 -9.86 -25.85
C ALA A 141 16.30 -9.10 -26.37
N LEU A 142 17.27 -8.78 -25.50
CA LEU A 142 18.55 -8.22 -25.91
C LEU A 142 19.41 -9.30 -26.59
N PRO A 143 19.86 -9.12 -27.84
CA PRO A 143 20.68 -10.09 -28.54
C PRO A 143 22.02 -10.31 -27.83
N ALA A 144 22.46 -11.56 -27.74
CA ALA A 144 23.77 -11.96 -27.24
C ALA A 144 24.85 -11.42 -28.19
N GLY A 145 25.31 -10.18 -27.97
CA GLY A 145 26.30 -9.54 -28.84
C GLY A 145 26.80 -8.15 -28.42
N MET A 146 26.08 -7.40 -27.58
CA MET A 146 26.57 -6.14 -27.01
C MET A 146 27.09 -6.34 -25.59
N MET A 147 28.19 -7.10 -25.45
CA MET A 147 29.11 -6.88 -24.32
C MET A 147 30.11 -5.81 -24.80
N PRO A 148 30.21 -4.63 -24.16
CA PRO A 148 31.26 -3.68 -24.52
C PRO A 148 32.61 -4.26 -24.06
N GLY A 149 33.51 -4.48 -25.02
CA GLY A 149 34.95 -4.62 -24.76
C GLY A 149 35.44 -6.05 -24.53
N GLY A 150 35.84 -6.69 -25.61
CA GLY A 150 36.62 -7.93 -25.60
C GLY A 150 37.04 -8.28 -27.01
N GLU A 151 37.61 -7.30 -27.72
CA GLU A 151 38.20 -7.49 -29.03
C GLU A 151 39.21 -8.63 -29.00
N GLU A 152 39.15 -9.42 -30.06
CA GLU A 152 40.13 -10.43 -30.43
C GLU A 152 41.53 -9.80 -30.49
N GLU A 153 42.42 -10.17 -29.57
CA GLU A 153 43.86 -10.07 -29.83
C GLU A 153 44.48 -11.47 -29.81
N GLN A 154 44.40 -12.03 -31.00
CA GLN A 154 45.20 -13.11 -31.52
C GLN A 154 46.68 -12.69 -31.51
N GLN A 155 47.45 -13.06 -30.48
CA GLN A 155 48.92 -13.09 -30.58
C GLN A 155 49.58 -14.00 -29.53
N LYS A 156 50.15 -15.12 -30.02
CA LYS A 156 51.22 -15.87 -29.32
C LYS A 156 52.44 -14.94 -29.15
N PRO A 157 53.20 -15.02 -28.03
CA PRO A 157 54.44 -15.80 -28.09
C PRO A 157 54.90 -16.46 -26.76
N GLY A 158 55.58 -17.62 -26.91
CA GLY A 158 56.71 -18.02 -26.06
C GLY A 158 56.46 -18.93 -24.85
N PRO A 159 57.21 -20.04 -24.69
CA PRO A 159 57.18 -20.84 -23.46
C PRO A 159 58.08 -20.18 -22.41
N ARG A 160 57.56 -19.88 -21.22
CA ARG A 160 58.37 -19.54 -20.05
C ARG A 160 58.10 -20.54 -18.92
N SER A 161 59.19 -21.17 -18.50
CA SER A 161 59.26 -22.14 -17.42
C SER A 161 59.38 -21.45 -16.06
N SER A 162 59.18 -22.25 -15.00
CA SER A 162 59.52 -21.99 -13.59
C SER A 162 58.61 -20.97 -12.88
N GLY A 163 58.03 -21.19 -11.69
CA GLY A 163 58.23 -22.12 -10.58
C GLY A 163 57.72 -21.38 -9.31
N PRO A 164 57.15 -22.05 -8.30
CA PRO A 164 56.36 -21.37 -7.25
C PRO A 164 57.19 -21.13 -5.99
N TYR A 165 57.23 -19.91 -5.43
CA TYR A 165 57.65 -19.73 -4.02
C TYR A 165 57.03 -18.49 -3.35
N LEU A 166 56.45 -18.80 -2.18
CA LEU A 166 56.28 -18.04 -0.93
C LEU A 166 55.32 -16.83 -0.90
#